data_AF-A0A0P9EYK0-F1
#
_entry.id   AF-A0A0P9EYK0-F1
#
_cell.length_a   1.000
_cell.length_b   1.000
_cell.length_c   1.000
_cell.angle_alpha   90.00
_cell.angle_beta   90.00
_cell.angle_gamma   90.00
#
_symmetry.space_group_name_H-M   'P 1'
#
loop_
_entity.id
_entity.type
_entity.pdbx_description
1 polymer ?
#
loop_
_entity_poly.entity_id
_entity_poly.type
_entity_poly.pdbx_seq_one_letter_code
_entity_poly.pdbx_strand_id
1 'polypeptide(L)' 'MRCPHCNSRDYGKIGANQFYCWGCFMEFSISGDDVRMFEVAEDGSLVAVDPLSPTMEFEAGTA' A
#
# COMPACT_ATOMS: atom_id res chain seq x y z
N MET A 1 -13.52 -8.27 -7.97
CA MET A 1 -12.22 -7.62 -7.74
C MET A 1 -11.54 -8.34 -6.58
N ARG A 2 -10.25 -8.63 -6.68
CA ARG A 2 -9.45 -9.37 -5.69
C ARG A 2 -8.24 -8.51 -5.34
N CYS A 3 -7.69 -8.68 -4.15
CA CYS A 3 -6.46 -8.00 -3.76
C CYS A 3 -5.35 -8.34 -4.78
N PRO A 4 -4.67 -7.36 -5.39
CA PRO A 4 -3.58 -7.63 -6.34
C PRO A 4 -2.35 -8.29 -5.70
N HIS A 5 -2.25 -8.25 -4.36
CA HIS A 5 -1.12 -8.82 -3.62
C HIS A 5 -1.37 -10.29 -3.24
N CYS A 6 -2.42 -10.59 -2.47
CA CYS A 6 -2.71 -11.93 -1.97
C CYS A 6 -3.88 -12.64 -2.68
N ASN A 7 -4.54 -11.97 -3.63
CA ASN A 7 -5.73 -12.47 -4.34
C ASN A 7 -6.96 -12.73 -3.43
N SER A 8 -6.95 -12.23 -2.19
CA SER A 8 -8.08 -12.30 -1.26
C SER A 8 -9.26 -11.43 -1.71
N ARG A 9 -10.46 -11.82 -1.26
CA ARG A 9 -11.71 -11.07 -1.51
C ARG A 9 -12.02 -10.08 -0.38
N ASP A 10 -11.35 -10.26 0.75
CA ASP A 10 -11.45 -9.46 1.97
C ASP A 10 -10.55 -8.22 1.86
N TYR A 11 -10.96 -7.28 1.02
CA TYR A 11 -10.40 -5.93 0.99
C TYR A 11 -11.54 -4.92 0.93
N GLY A 12 -11.33 -3.76 1.55
CA GLY A 12 -12.31 -2.69 1.69
C GLY A 12 -11.76 -1.35 1.24
N LYS A 13 -12.65 -0.41 0.94
CA LYS A 13 -12.30 0.98 0.64
C LYS A 13 -12.22 1.77 1.95
N ILE A 14 -11.12 2.46 2.19
CA ILE A 14 -10.87 3.23 3.42
C ILE A 14 -10.74 4.74 3.18
N GLY A 15 -10.52 5.16 1.92
CA GLY A 15 -10.43 6.56 1.52
C GLY A 15 -10.99 6.78 0.13
N ALA A 16 -10.86 7.99 -0.42
CA ALA A 16 -11.42 8.34 -1.74
C ALA A 16 -10.97 7.39 -2.85
N ASN A 17 -9.67 7.08 -2.86
CA ASN A 17 -9.00 6.21 -3.82
C ASN A 17 -8.15 5.13 -3.15
N GLN A 18 -8.30 4.95 -1.83
CA GLN A 18 -7.49 4.04 -1.02
C GLN A 18 -8.29 2.80 -0.60
N PHE A 19 -7.62 1.67 -0.67
CA PHE A 19 -8.17 0.35 -0.40
C PHE A 19 -7.22 -0.41 0.52
N TYR A 20 -7.78 -1.19 1.43
CA TYR A 20 -7.04 -1.96 2.41
C TYR A 20 -7.48 -3.42 2.37
N CYS A 21 -6.52 -4.34 2.31
CA CYS A 21 -6.76 -5.77 2.35
C CYS A 21 -6.60 -6.34 3.75
N TRP A 22 -7.69 -6.91 4.28
CA TRP A 22 -7.72 -7.61 5.56
C TRP A 22 -7.01 -8.96 5.54
N GLY A 23 -6.80 -9.54 4.34
CA GLY A 23 -6.15 -10.84 4.20
C GLY A 23 -4.62 -10.79 4.24
N CYS A 24 -4.00 -9.67 3.88
CA CYS A 24 -2.54 -9.52 3.84
C CYS A 24 -2.03 -8.20 4.40
N PHE A 25 -2.89 -7.40 5.05
CA PHE A 25 -2.52 -6.14 5.68
C PHE A 25 -1.81 -5.19 4.70
N MET A 26 -2.27 -5.16 3.44
CA MET A 26 -1.75 -4.27 2.40
C MET A 26 -2.76 -3.20 2.06
N GLU A 27 -2.31 -1.96 2.06
CA GLU A 27 -3.02 -0.81 1.54
C GLU A 27 -2.57 -0.48 0.12
N PHE A 28 -3.47 0.00 -0.72
CA PHE A 28 -3.14 0.52 -2.04
C PHE A 28 -4.06 1.68 -2.44
N SER A 29 -3.50 2.66 -3.14
CA SER A 29 -4.21 3.83 -3.65
C SER A 29 -4.18 3.84 -5.17
N ILE A 30 -5.33 4.11 -5.79
CA ILE A 30 -5.51 4.11 -7.25
C ILE A 30 -5.82 5.54 -7.71
N SER A 31 -4.87 6.20 -8.35
CA SER A 31 -5.01 7.57 -8.84
C SER A 31 -4.87 7.61 -10.37
N GLY A 32 -5.98 7.40 -11.08
CA GLY A 32 -5.96 7.32 -12.54
C GLY A 32 -5.20 6.07 -13.00
N ASP A 33 -4.06 6.30 -13.66
CA ASP A 33 -3.15 5.25 -14.14
C ASP A 33 -2.07 4.85 -13.10
N ASP A 34 -1.92 5.62 -12.02
CA ASP A 34 -0.96 5.37 -10.95
C ASP A 34 -1.57 4.49 -9.85
N VAL A 35 -0.90 3.38 -9.52
CA VAL A 35 -1.23 2.54 -8.37
C VAL A 35 -0.07 2.57 -7.39
N ARG A 36 -0.32 3.07 -6.18
CA ARG A 36 0.64 3.06 -5.07
C ARG A 36 0.27 2.00 -4.07
N MET A 37 1.23 1.18 -3.64
CA MET A 37 1.02 0.14 -2.64
C MET A 37 1.77 0.51 -1.36
N PHE A 38 1.17 0.18 -0.22
CA PHE A 38 1.72 0.40 1.10
C PHE A 38 1.50 -0.85 1.94
N GLU A 39 2.58 -1.42 2.47
CA GLU A 39 2.53 -2.50 3.44
C GLU A 39 2.25 -1.93 4.83
N VAL A 40 1.31 -2.54 5.55
CA VAL A 40 1.06 -2.16 6.94
C VAL A 40 1.94 -3.03 7.83
N ALA A 41 2.92 -2.40 8.46
CA ALA A 41 3.81 -3.04 9.42
C ALA A 41 3.04 -3.51 10.65
N GLU A 42 3.65 -4.39 11.44
CA GLU A 42 3.04 -4.98 12.65
C GLU A 42 2.67 -3.92 13.71
N ASP A 43 3.36 -2.77 13.72
CA ASP A 43 3.06 -1.64 14.61
C ASP A 43 1.93 -0.74 14.07
N GLY A 44 1.48 -0.96 12.83
CA GLY A 44 0.49 -0.15 12.13
C GLY A 44 1.09 0.97 11.26
N SER A 45 2.41 1.06 11.14
CA SER A 45 3.07 1.99 10.22
C SER A 45 2.87 1.59 8.76
N LEU A 46 2.80 2.56 7.85
CA LEU A 46 2.63 2.35 6.41
C LEU A 46 3.97 2.45 5.68
N VAL A 47 4.41 1.36 5.05
CA VAL A 47 5.66 1.26 4.30
C VAL A 47 5.35 1.23 2.80
N ALA A 48 5.77 2.24 2.05
CA ALA A 48 5.52 2.28 0.60
C ALA A 48 6.27 1.16 -0.13
N VAL A 49 5.53 0.34 -0.89
CA VAL A 49 6.07 -0.72 -1.73
C VAL A 49 6.15 -0.20 -3.16
N ASP A 50 7.29 0.39 -3.51
CA ASP A 50 7.53 0.90 -4.86
C ASP A 50 8.08 -0.24 -5.76
N PRO A 51 7.45 -0.52 -6.92
CA PRO A 51 7.89 -1.60 -7.80
C PRO A 51 9.18 -1.27 -8.57
N LEU A 52 9.73 -0.05 -8.48
CA LEU A 52 10.77 0.46 -9.39
C LEU A 52 12.16 0.62 -8.77
N SER A 53 12.41 0.29 -7.50
CA SER A 53 13.74 0.49 -6.91
C SER A 53 14.08 -0.49 -5.79
N PRO A 54 15.01 -1.46 -6.00
CA PRO A 54 15.72 -2.02 -4.87
C PRO A 54 16.54 -0.90 -4.25
N THR A 55 16.19 -0.52 -3.03
CA THR A 55 16.93 0.41 -2.15
C THR A 55 17.10 1.83 -2.68
N MET A 56 16.42 2.78 -2.05
CA MET A 56 17.06 4.01 -1.55
C MET A 56 16.11 4.61 -0.51
N GLU A 57 16.26 4.15 0.73
CA GLU A 57 15.93 4.95 1.90
C GLU A 57 16.75 6.25 1.78
N PHE A 58 16.12 7.31 1.31
CA PHE A 58 16.57 8.66 1.65
C PHE A 58 15.48 9.25 2.51
N GLU A 59 15.71 9.21 3.82
CA GLU A 59 15.02 10.00 4.80
C GLU A 59 14.99 11.46 4.34
N ALA A 60 13.84 11.91 3.82
CA ALA A 60 13.61 13.31 3.52
C ALA A 60 12.71 13.90 4.60
N GLY A 61 13.36 14.42 5.65
CA GLY A 61 12.88 15.62 6.34
C GLY A 61 12.35 15.44 7.76
N THR A 62 13.25 15.56 8.74
CA THR A 62 13.01 16.54 9.81
C THR A 62 14.14 17.56 9.76
N ALA A 63 13.78 18.83 9.59
CA ALA A 63 14.62 19.97 9.90
C ALA A 63 14.16 20.53 11.25
#